data_AF-A0A379W3I0-F1
#
_entry.id   AF-A0A379W3I0-F1
#
_cell.length_a   1.000
_cell.length_b   1.000
_cell.length_c   1.000
_cell.angle_alpha   90.00
_cell.angle_beta   90.00
_cell.angle_gamma   90.00
#
_symmetry.space_group_name_H-M   'P 1'
#
loop_
_entity.id
_entity.type
_entity.pdbx_description
1 polymer ?
#
loop_
_entity_poly.entity_id
_entity_poly.type
_entity_poly.pdbx_seq_one_letter_code
_entity_poly.pdbx_strand_id
1 'polypeptide(L)'
;MPFTYQLQMGDQVEIITQKQPNPSRDWLNPNLGYVTTSRGRSKIHAWFRKQDRDKNIQAGRQILDDELAHLGISLKEAEKHLLPRYNFNELEELLAAIGGGDIRLNQMVNFLQSQFNKPSAEEQDAAALKQLQQKTYAPQNRRKDDGRVVVEGVGNLMHHIARCCQPIPGDEIVGFITQGGGFPCTGPIVNSWRSCAHMRRSGS
;
A
#
# COMPACT_ATOMS: atom_id res chain seq x y z
N MET A 1 -25.32 -47.13 0.60
CA MET A 1 -25.44 -45.85 -0.16
C MET A 1 -24.03 -45.32 -0.42
N PRO A 2 -23.72 -44.85 -1.64
CA PRO A 2 -22.43 -44.20 -1.91
C PRO A 2 -22.31 -42.85 -1.19
N PHE A 3 -21.10 -42.43 -0.81
CA PHE A 3 -20.85 -41.17 -0.10
C PHE A 3 -21.19 -39.89 -0.90
N THR A 4 -21.46 -40.02 -2.20
CA THR A 4 -21.84 -38.93 -3.10
C THR A 4 -23.36 -38.70 -3.17
N TYR A 5 -24.16 -39.51 -2.47
CA TYR A 5 -25.62 -39.34 -2.45
C TYR A 5 -26.01 -38.01 -1.77
N GLN A 6 -26.88 -37.25 -2.42
CA GLN A 6 -27.44 -36.01 -1.88
C GLN A 6 -28.70 -36.34 -1.07
N LEU A 7 -28.66 -36.01 0.22
CA LEU A 7 -29.77 -36.27 1.15
C LEU A 7 -31.03 -35.50 0.74
N GLN A 8 -32.18 -36.17 0.81
CA GLN A 8 -33.49 -35.58 0.59
C GLN A 8 -34.26 -35.40 1.91
N MET A 9 -35.29 -34.54 1.86
CA MET A 9 -36.15 -34.30 3.02
C MET A 9 -36.97 -35.55 3.34
N GLY A 10 -36.87 -36.05 4.58
CA GLY A 10 -37.56 -37.26 5.03
C GLY A 10 -36.69 -38.52 5.05
N ASP A 11 -35.44 -38.44 4.59
CA ASP A 11 -34.49 -39.56 4.65
C ASP A 11 -34.06 -39.85 6.10
N GLN A 12 -34.18 -41.11 6.54
CA GLN A 12 -33.56 -41.59 7.77
C GLN A 12 -32.12 -42.02 7.48
N VAL A 13 -31.16 -41.35 8.13
CA VAL A 13 -29.72 -41.59 7.90
C VAL A 13 -29.12 -42.36 9.07
N GLU A 14 -28.48 -43.48 8.77
CA GLU A 14 -27.66 -44.24 9.73
C GLU A 14 -26.18 -44.07 9.40
N ILE A 15 -25.38 -43.69 10.40
CA ILE A 15 -23.95 -43.41 10.24
C ILE A 15 -23.15 -44.50 10.96
N ILE A 16 -22.36 -45.25 10.19
CA ILE A 16 -21.41 -46.22 10.74
C ILE A 16 -20.14 -45.45 11.15
N THR A 17 -19.78 -45.50 12.43
CA THR A 17 -18.61 -44.80 12.98
C THR A 17 -17.50 -45.79 13.35
N GLN A 18 -16.26 -45.31 13.32
CA GLN A 18 -15.07 -46.06 13.74
C GLN A 18 -14.44 -45.41 14.96
N LYS A 19 -13.76 -46.20 15.80
CA LYS A 19 -13.11 -45.71 17.04
C LYS A 19 -11.91 -44.80 16.76
N GLN A 20 -11.21 -45.01 15.66
CA GLN A 20 -10.07 -44.18 15.24
C GLN A 20 -10.50 -43.28 14.08
N PRO A 21 -10.41 -41.95 14.22
CA PRO A 21 -10.75 -41.03 13.14
C PRO A 21 -9.65 -41.04 12.07
N ASN A 22 -9.97 -41.51 10.87
CA ASN A 22 -9.08 -41.45 9.71
C ASN A 22 -9.75 -40.72 8.53
N PRO A 23 -9.90 -39.38 8.61
CA PRO A 23 -10.41 -38.61 7.49
C PRO A 23 -9.38 -38.55 6.37
N SER A 24 -9.82 -38.76 5.13
CA SER A 24 -8.97 -38.60 3.96
C SER A 24 -8.91 -37.15 3.50
N ARG A 25 -7.77 -36.71 2.93
CA ARG A 25 -7.62 -35.34 2.38
C ARG A 25 -8.52 -35.13 1.15
N ASP A 26 -8.90 -36.21 0.47
CA ASP A 26 -9.75 -36.19 -0.73
C ASP A 26 -11.16 -35.64 -0.47
N TRP A 27 -11.62 -35.62 0.79
CA TRP A 27 -12.90 -35.00 1.18
C TRP A 27 -12.94 -33.49 0.94
N LEU A 28 -11.78 -32.84 0.89
CA LEU A 28 -11.67 -31.40 0.63
C LEU A 28 -11.73 -31.05 -0.85
N ASN A 29 -11.58 -32.03 -1.75
CA ASN A 29 -11.60 -31.78 -3.18
C ASN A 29 -13.04 -31.48 -3.65
N PRO A 30 -13.31 -30.27 -4.17
CA PRO A 30 -14.64 -29.88 -4.61
C PRO A 30 -15.15 -30.74 -5.77
N ASN A 31 -14.26 -31.32 -6.58
CA ASN A 31 -14.61 -32.09 -7.77
C ASN A 31 -15.19 -33.48 -7.45
N LEU A 32 -14.88 -34.02 -6.27
CA LEU A 32 -15.33 -35.35 -5.83
C LEU A 32 -16.71 -35.33 -5.16
N GLY A 33 -17.23 -34.14 -4.81
CA GLY A 33 -18.60 -33.98 -4.32
C GLY A 33 -18.90 -34.55 -2.92
N TYR A 34 -17.91 -35.02 -2.16
CA TYR A 34 -18.12 -35.62 -0.83
C TYR A 34 -18.63 -34.64 0.23
N VAL A 35 -18.12 -33.40 0.23
CA VAL A 35 -18.49 -32.38 1.22
C VAL A 35 -18.95 -31.13 0.49
N THR A 36 -20.25 -30.85 0.55
CA THR A 36 -20.86 -29.67 -0.07
C THR A 36 -20.89 -28.46 0.87
N THR A 37 -21.10 -28.69 2.17
CA THR A 37 -21.28 -27.62 3.16
C THR A 37 -19.95 -26.96 3.55
N SER A 38 -19.94 -25.62 3.58
CA SER A 38 -18.78 -24.84 4.05
C SER A 38 -18.40 -25.20 5.50
N ARG A 39 -19.40 -25.37 6.37
CA ARG A 39 -19.19 -25.76 7.78
C ARG A 39 -18.46 -27.09 7.93
N GLY A 40 -18.80 -28.10 7.11
CA GLY A 40 -18.14 -29.40 7.10
C GLY A 40 -16.68 -29.28 6.67
N ARG A 41 -16.43 -28.56 5.57
CA ARG A 41 -15.06 -28.31 5.07
C ARG A 41 -14.18 -27.62 6.11
N SER A 42 -14.69 -26.58 6.77
CA SER A 42 -13.95 -25.86 7.82
C SER A 42 -13.59 -26.75 9.00
N LYS A 43 -14.47 -27.68 9.40
CA LYS A 43 -14.16 -28.66 10.47
C LYS A 43 -13.07 -29.65 10.05
N ILE A 44 -13.11 -30.13 8.81
CA ILE A 44 -12.10 -31.04 8.27
C ILE A 44 -10.74 -30.34 8.23
N HIS A 45 -10.69 -29.10 7.72
CA HIS A 45 -9.47 -28.29 7.74
C HIS A 45 -8.94 -28.08 9.17
N ALA A 46 -9.82 -27.73 10.12
CA ALA A 46 -9.43 -27.55 11.51
C ALA A 46 -8.88 -28.85 12.14
N TRP A 47 -9.43 -30.01 11.78
CA TRP A 47 -8.93 -31.30 12.24
C TRP A 47 -7.51 -31.57 11.72
N PHE A 48 -7.26 -31.38 10.42
CA PHE A 48 -5.91 -31.55 9.84
C PHE A 48 -4.91 -30.56 10.43
N ARG A 49 -5.31 -29.31 10.67
CA ARG A 49 -4.45 -28.31 11.35
C ARG A 49 -4.04 -28.75 12.75
N LYS A 50 -4.96 -29.37 13.50
CA LYS A 50 -4.66 -29.91 14.84
C LYS A 50 -3.72 -31.11 14.77
N GLN A 51 -3.93 -32.01 13.80
CA GLN A 51 -3.05 -33.17 13.61
C GLN A 51 -1.63 -32.75 13.20
N ASP A 52 -1.51 -31.81 12.27
CA ASP A 52 -0.23 -31.31 11.78
C ASP A 52 0.33 -30.16 12.67
N ARG A 53 -0.15 -29.99 13.91
CA ARG A 53 0.26 -28.89 14.79
C ARG A 53 1.77 -28.82 14.98
N ASP A 54 2.43 -29.96 15.22
CA ASP A 54 3.88 -30.01 15.45
C ASP A 54 4.67 -29.58 14.21
N LYS A 55 4.18 -29.95 13.02
CA LYS A 55 4.77 -29.52 11.74
C LYS A 55 4.54 -28.04 11.51
N ASN A 56 3.36 -27.54 11.85
CA ASN A 56 3.00 -26.13 11.72
C ASN A 56 3.85 -25.27 12.67
N ILE A 57 4.19 -25.74 13.87
CA ILE A 57 5.10 -25.04 14.78
C ILE A 57 6.50 -24.92 14.16
N GLN A 58 7.02 -26.01 13.60
CA GLN A 58 8.34 -25.99 12.95
C GLN A 58 8.37 -25.07 11.72
N ALA A 59 7.35 -25.15 10.85
CA ALA A 59 7.23 -24.29 9.70
C ALA A 59 7.04 -22.82 10.10
N GLY A 60 6.19 -22.55 11.09
CA GLY A 60 5.97 -21.20 11.62
C GLY A 60 7.23 -20.59 12.21
N ARG A 61 8.07 -21.39 12.85
CA ARG A 61 9.38 -20.95 13.36
C ARG A 61 10.33 -20.57 12.24
N GLN A 62 10.46 -21.40 11.21
CA GLN A 62 11.30 -21.09 10.04
C GLN A 62 10.85 -19.80 9.36
N ILE A 63 9.54 -19.65 9.11
CA ILE A 63 8.98 -18.45 8.48
C ILE A 63 9.21 -17.21 9.34
N LEU A 64 9.01 -17.30 10.66
CA LEU A 64 9.26 -16.18 11.56
C LEU A 64 10.75 -15.82 11.60
N ASP A 65 11.63 -16.81 11.69
CA ASP A 65 13.08 -16.60 11.72
C ASP A 65 13.59 -15.93 10.43
N ASP A 66 13.10 -16.37 9.26
CA ASP A 66 13.44 -15.77 7.97
C ASP A 66 13.02 -14.30 7.88
N GLU A 67 11.80 -13.97 8.33
CA GLU A 67 11.32 -12.59 8.30
C GLU A 67 11.99 -11.70 9.35
N LEU A 68 12.32 -12.24 10.51
CA LEU A 68 13.10 -11.52 11.51
C LEU A 68 14.53 -11.26 11.04
N ALA A 69 15.14 -12.21 10.33
CA ALA A 69 16.44 -12.01 9.69
C ALA A 69 16.38 -10.91 8.61
N HIS A 70 15.28 -10.83 7.86
CA HIS A 70 15.08 -9.77 6.87
C HIS A 70 14.96 -8.37 7.53
N LEU A 71 14.33 -8.29 8.70
CA LEU A 71 14.13 -7.04 9.43
C LEU A 71 15.29 -6.69 10.39
N GLY A 72 16.21 -7.63 10.65
CA GLY A 72 17.30 -7.46 11.62
C GLY A 72 16.83 -7.38 13.08
N ILE A 73 15.65 -7.93 13.40
CA ILE A 73 15.04 -7.86 14.73
C ILE A 73 15.32 -9.15 15.50
N SER A 74 15.55 -9.05 16.82
CA SER A 74 15.73 -10.24 17.65
C SER A 74 14.39 -10.94 17.94
N LEU A 75 14.40 -12.27 17.93
CA LEU A 75 13.22 -13.11 18.20
C LEU A 75 12.54 -12.77 19.52
N LYS A 76 13.31 -12.53 20.59
CA LYS A 76 12.79 -12.16 21.92
C LYS A 76 12.05 -10.82 21.95
N GLU A 77 12.39 -9.88 21.08
CA GLU A 77 11.71 -8.58 21.01
C GLU A 77 10.43 -8.70 20.20
N ALA A 78 10.44 -9.45 19.10
CA ALA A 78 9.25 -9.69 18.30
C ALA A 78 8.14 -10.40 19.11
N GLU A 79 8.49 -11.41 19.90
CA GLU A 79 7.54 -12.14 20.75
C GLU A 79 6.78 -11.24 21.72
N LYS A 80 7.47 -10.30 22.37
CA LYS A 80 6.86 -9.36 23.32
C LYS A 80 5.78 -8.49 22.70
N HIS A 81 5.93 -8.13 21.43
CA HIS A 81 4.95 -7.31 20.71
C HIS A 81 3.85 -8.15 20.05
N LEU A 82 4.15 -9.37 19.63
CA LEU A 82 3.20 -10.24 18.93
C LEU A 82 2.19 -10.92 19.86
N LEU A 83 2.63 -11.40 21.03
CA LEU A 83 1.74 -12.05 22.01
C LEU A 83 0.54 -11.17 22.43
N PRO A 84 0.73 -9.91 22.87
CA PRO A 84 -0.39 -9.04 23.26
C PRO A 84 -1.24 -8.58 22.08
N ARG A 85 -0.71 -8.56 20.84
CA ARG A 85 -1.48 -8.15 19.67
C ARG A 85 -2.54 -9.17 19.28
N TYR A 86 -2.20 -10.45 19.40
CA TYR A 86 -3.07 -11.56 19.01
C TYR A 86 -3.73 -12.27 20.19
N ASN A 87 -3.49 -11.79 21.42
CA ASN A 87 -3.98 -12.39 22.68
C ASN A 87 -3.57 -13.86 22.86
N PHE A 88 -2.36 -14.22 22.45
CA PHE A 88 -1.79 -15.55 22.72
C PHE A 88 -1.03 -15.55 24.04
N ASN A 89 -1.14 -16.66 24.79
CA ASN A 89 -0.42 -16.85 26.05
C ASN A 89 0.93 -17.55 25.82
N GLU A 90 1.02 -18.39 24.80
CA GLU A 90 2.20 -19.21 24.49
C GLU A 90 2.77 -18.90 23.11
N LEU A 91 4.09 -18.92 23.01
CA LEU A 91 4.81 -18.76 21.74
C LEU A 91 4.46 -19.87 20.74
N GLU A 92 4.35 -21.11 21.22
CA GLU A 92 4.05 -22.26 20.36
C GLU A 92 2.69 -22.12 19.68
N GLU A 93 1.71 -21.50 20.34
CA GLU A 93 0.40 -21.23 19.77
C GLU A 93 0.48 -20.19 18.65
N LEU A 94 1.28 -19.14 18.86
CA LEU A 94 1.58 -18.15 17.82
C LEU A 94 2.26 -18.81 16.61
N LEU A 95 3.29 -19.62 16.83
CA LEU A 95 4.02 -20.32 15.76
C LEU A 95 3.10 -21.30 15.01
N ALA A 96 2.26 -22.04 15.72
CA ALA A 96 1.26 -22.93 15.11
C ALA A 96 0.25 -22.15 14.26
N ALA A 97 -0.17 -20.96 14.71
CA ALA A 97 -1.09 -20.09 13.97
C ALA A 97 -0.44 -19.48 12.71
N ILE A 98 0.85 -19.15 12.77
CA ILE A 98 1.63 -18.69 11.62
C ILE A 98 1.79 -19.83 10.60
N GLY A 99 2.25 -21.00 11.03
CA GLY A 99 2.41 -22.16 10.14
C GLY A 99 1.10 -22.70 9.58
N GLY A 100 0.00 -22.57 10.34
CA GLY A 100 -1.35 -22.93 9.91
C GLY A 100 -2.02 -21.91 8.97
N GLY A 101 -1.42 -20.72 8.81
CA GLY A 101 -1.93 -19.64 7.96
C GLY A 101 -3.14 -18.89 8.53
N ASP A 102 -3.42 -19.02 9.84
CA ASP A 102 -4.45 -18.23 10.51
C ASP A 102 -4.03 -16.75 10.63
N ILE A 103 -2.72 -16.51 10.73
CA ILE A 103 -2.11 -15.16 10.70
C ILE A 103 -1.49 -14.93 9.32
N ARG A 104 -1.83 -13.78 8.70
CA ARG A 104 -1.21 -13.37 7.45
C ARG A 104 0.17 -12.76 7.72
N LEU A 105 1.21 -13.33 7.11
CA LEU A 105 2.60 -12.87 7.22
C LEU A 105 2.76 -11.37 6.96
N ASN A 106 2.15 -10.86 5.88
CA ASN A 106 2.23 -9.44 5.54
C ASN A 106 1.69 -8.53 6.66
N GLN A 107 0.60 -8.93 7.34
CA GLN A 107 0.07 -8.11 8.45
C GLN A 107 1.01 -8.11 9.65
N MET A 108 1.60 -9.27 9.95
CA MET A 108 2.60 -9.42 11.01
C MET A 108 3.85 -8.58 10.73
N VAL A 109 4.42 -8.67 9.52
CA VAL A 109 5.61 -7.92 9.10
C VAL A 109 5.37 -6.42 9.15
N ASN A 110 4.23 -5.94 8.63
CA ASN A 110 3.88 -4.51 8.71
C ASN A 110 3.75 -4.04 10.17
N PHE A 111 3.19 -4.88 11.05
CA PHE A 111 3.09 -4.55 12.47
C PHE A 111 4.46 -4.50 13.14
N LEU A 112 5.34 -5.47 12.90
CA LEU A 112 6.71 -5.44 13.41
C LEU A 112 7.47 -4.21 12.90
N GLN A 113 7.40 -3.93 11.60
CA GLN A 113 7.99 -2.71 11.03
C GLN A 113 7.44 -1.45 11.69
N SER A 114 6.14 -1.37 12.00
CA SER A 114 5.57 -0.20 12.68
C SER A 114 6.07 0.01 14.12
N GLN A 115 6.46 -1.06 14.80
CA GLN A 115 6.96 -1.00 16.18
C GLN A 115 8.46 -0.66 16.24
N PHE A 116 9.27 -1.25 15.35
CA PHE A 116 10.72 -1.11 15.36
C PHE A 116 11.21 0.00 14.43
N ASN A 117 10.61 0.09 13.24
CA ASN A 117 10.83 1.17 12.30
C ASN A 117 9.73 2.21 12.54
N LYS A 118 9.92 3.03 13.58
CA LYS A 118 9.43 4.40 13.51
C LYS A 118 10.45 5.15 12.65
N PRO A 119 10.33 5.24 11.31
CA PRO A 119 10.92 6.38 10.67
C PRO A 119 10.36 7.59 11.41
N SER A 120 11.22 8.54 11.79
CA SER A 120 10.74 9.82 12.31
C SER A 120 9.61 10.26 11.39
N ALA A 121 8.46 10.67 11.94
CA ALA A 121 7.29 11.05 11.14
C ALA A 121 7.64 12.03 10.00
N GLU A 122 8.76 12.73 10.14
CA GLU A 122 9.43 13.61 9.19
C GLU A 122 9.88 12.93 7.87
N GLU A 123 10.38 11.69 7.87
CA GLU A 123 10.84 11.02 6.64
C GLU A 123 9.70 10.47 5.79
N GLN A 124 8.62 9.99 6.43
CA GLN A 124 7.42 9.56 5.71
C GLN A 124 6.66 10.75 5.14
N ASP A 125 6.60 11.88 5.86
CA ASP A 125 6.00 13.12 5.35
C ASP A 125 6.82 13.70 4.19
N ALA A 126 8.16 13.65 4.27
CA ALA A 126 9.05 14.07 3.18
C ALA A 126 8.91 13.18 1.92
N ALA A 127 8.74 11.86 2.09
CA ALA A 127 8.51 10.94 0.97
C ALA A 127 7.12 11.10 0.34
N ALA A 128 6.09 11.32 1.16
CA ALA A 128 4.73 11.62 0.69
C ALA A 128 4.67 12.96 -0.06
N LEU A 129 5.34 14.01 0.44
CA LEU A 129 5.47 15.28 -0.27
C LEU A 129 6.15 15.12 -1.63
N LYS A 130 7.22 14.32 -1.73
CA LYS A 130 7.91 14.06 -3.01
C LYS A 130 7.02 13.32 -4.02
N GLN A 131 6.23 12.35 -3.57
CA GLN A 131 5.28 11.64 -4.44
C GLN A 131 4.12 12.53 -4.90
N LEU A 132 3.65 13.44 -4.05
CA LEU A 132 2.64 14.43 -4.43
C LEU A 132 3.21 15.42 -5.44
N GLN A 133 4.43 15.93 -5.25
CA GLN A 133 5.11 16.83 -6.21
C GLN A 133 5.28 16.21 -7.60
N GLN A 134 5.54 14.90 -7.69
CA GLN A 134 5.64 14.20 -8.98
C GLN A 134 4.29 14.06 -9.69
N LYS A 135 3.19 13.89 -8.96
CA LYS A 135 1.82 13.86 -9.54
C LYS A 135 1.33 15.24 -9.99
N THR A 136 1.81 16.33 -9.38
CA THR A 136 1.50 17.70 -9.81
C THR A 136 2.23 18.11 -11.10
N TYR A 137 3.19 17.31 -11.57
CA TYR A 137 3.88 17.47 -12.85
C TYR A 137 3.15 16.81 -14.03
N ALA A 138 1.93 16.29 -13.84
CA ALA A 138 1.04 16.17 -14.98
C ALA A 138 0.81 17.60 -15.49
N PRO A 139 1.13 17.94 -16.76
CA PRO A 139 0.77 19.22 -17.30
C PRO A 139 -0.75 19.26 -17.19
N GLN A 140 -1.26 20.03 -16.22
CA GLN A 140 -2.65 20.43 -16.21
C GLN A 140 -2.84 20.97 -17.61
N ASN A 141 -3.66 20.27 -18.39
CA ASN A 141 -4.12 20.67 -19.71
C ASN A 141 -5.02 21.89 -19.46
N ARG A 142 -4.41 22.97 -18.98
CA ARG A 142 -4.98 24.29 -18.90
C ARG A 142 -5.23 24.57 -20.36
N ARG A 143 -6.50 24.44 -20.74
CA ARG A 143 -7.03 24.98 -21.98
C ARG A 143 -6.27 26.27 -22.24
N LYS A 144 -5.70 26.43 -23.45
CA LYS A 144 -5.19 27.70 -23.93
C LYS A 144 -6.30 28.71 -23.69
N ASP A 145 -6.22 29.40 -22.56
CA ASP A 145 -7.26 30.26 -22.03
C ASP A 145 -6.78 31.65 -22.37
N ASP A 146 -7.23 32.06 -23.54
CA ASP A 146 -6.91 33.28 -24.30
C ASP A 146 -7.35 34.58 -23.58
N GLY A 147 -7.40 34.60 -22.24
CA GLY A 147 -8.02 35.69 -21.47
C GLY A 147 -7.41 36.01 -20.10
N ARG A 148 -6.33 35.35 -19.65
CA ARG A 148 -5.77 35.61 -18.31
C ARG A 148 -4.94 36.89 -18.19
N VAL A 149 -4.36 37.36 -19.29
CA VAL A 149 -3.53 38.57 -19.31
C VAL A 149 -4.00 39.44 -20.47
N VAL A 150 -4.52 40.61 -20.14
CA VAL A 150 -4.93 41.65 -21.10
C VAL A 150 -3.88 42.75 -21.03
N VAL A 151 -3.19 43.00 -22.14
CA VAL A 151 -2.15 44.02 -22.22
C VAL A 151 -2.78 45.25 -22.87
N GLU A 152 -2.91 46.35 -22.13
CA GLU A 152 -3.45 47.63 -22.62
C GLU A 152 -4.76 47.51 -23.42
N GLY A 153 -5.66 46.62 -22.98
CA GLY A 153 -6.96 46.39 -23.63
C GLY A 153 -6.96 45.37 -24.76
N VAL A 154 -5.81 44.81 -25.14
CA VAL A 154 -5.70 43.73 -26.12
C VAL A 154 -5.61 42.37 -25.41
N GLY A 155 -6.64 41.54 -25.59
CA GLY A 155 -6.67 40.15 -25.14
C GLY A 155 -5.98 39.20 -26.13
N ASN A 156 -5.72 37.97 -25.69
CA ASN A 156 -5.21 36.87 -26.52
C ASN A 156 -3.82 37.08 -27.17
N LEU A 157 -2.92 37.81 -26.50
CA LEU A 157 -1.52 37.86 -26.90
C LEU A 157 -0.75 36.66 -26.34
N MET A 158 0.25 36.16 -27.07
CA MET A 158 1.15 35.12 -26.57
C MET A 158 1.98 35.67 -25.40
N HIS A 159 1.66 35.23 -24.19
CA HIS A 159 2.31 35.67 -22.96
C HIS A 159 2.80 34.47 -22.16
N HIS A 160 3.86 34.66 -21.37
CA HIS A 160 4.35 33.66 -20.43
C HIS A 160 4.76 34.35 -19.12
N ILE A 161 4.47 33.73 -17.98
CA ILE A 161 4.89 34.29 -16.68
C ILE A 161 6.39 34.05 -16.49
N ALA A 162 7.14 35.06 -16.06
CA ALA A 162 8.57 34.90 -15.79
C ALA A 162 8.82 33.89 -14.66
N ARG A 163 9.87 33.07 -14.76
CA ARG A 163 10.20 32.08 -13.71
C ARG A 163 10.71 32.70 -12.41
N CYS A 164 11.12 33.97 -12.45
CA CYS A 164 11.69 34.69 -11.30
C CYS A 164 10.62 35.23 -10.35
N CYS A 165 9.41 35.52 -10.83
CA CYS A 165 8.34 36.13 -10.04
C CYS A 165 7.01 35.52 -10.49
N GLN A 166 6.27 34.91 -9.57
CA GLN A 166 4.92 34.40 -9.83
C GLN A 166 3.91 35.45 -9.34
N PRO A 167 3.38 36.31 -10.24
CA PRO A 167 2.43 37.34 -9.85
C PRO A 167 1.14 36.70 -9.35
N ILE A 168 0.60 37.25 -8.27
CA ILE A 168 -0.66 36.81 -7.66
C ILE A 168 -1.82 37.58 -8.33
N PRO A 169 -2.99 36.96 -8.57
CA PRO A 169 -4.14 37.66 -9.13
C PRO A 169 -4.55 38.86 -8.26
N GLY A 170 -4.52 40.06 -8.84
CA GLY A 170 -4.79 41.33 -8.15
C GLY A 170 -3.61 42.29 -8.13
N ASP A 171 -2.39 41.80 -8.34
CA ASP A 171 -1.20 42.65 -8.44
C ASP A 171 -1.04 43.24 -9.85
N GLU A 172 -0.57 44.48 -9.92
CA GLU A 172 -0.16 45.11 -11.18
C GLU A 172 1.06 44.38 -11.77
N ILE A 173 1.02 44.11 -13.07
CA ILE A 173 2.02 43.30 -13.78
C ILE A 173 2.53 44.11 -14.97
N VAL A 174 3.86 44.11 -15.18
CA VAL A 174 4.48 44.79 -16.33
C VAL A 174 5.07 43.73 -17.26
N GLY A 175 4.76 43.81 -18.55
CA GLY A 175 5.31 42.92 -19.58
C GLY A 175 6.45 43.58 -20.37
N PHE A 176 7.43 42.80 -20.81
CA PHE A 176 8.44 43.26 -21.77
C PHE A 176 8.43 42.44 -23.06
N ILE A 177 8.78 43.07 -24.18
CA ILE A 177 8.72 42.46 -25.52
C ILE A 177 10.04 41.72 -25.79
N THR A 178 10.01 40.41 -26.02
CA THR A 178 11.21 39.67 -26.47
C THR A 178 11.20 39.46 -27.98
N GLN A 179 12.36 39.54 -28.62
CA GLN A 179 12.53 39.39 -30.07
C GLN A 179 12.27 37.96 -30.60
N GLY A 180 11.99 36.99 -29.72
CA GLY A 180 11.96 35.56 -30.04
C GLY A 180 10.66 34.84 -29.65
N GLY A 181 9.52 35.53 -29.65
CA GLY A 181 8.21 34.92 -29.45
C GLY A 181 7.80 34.79 -27.98
N GLY A 182 7.12 35.83 -27.49
CA GLY A 182 6.42 35.84 -26.21
C GLY A 182 6.72 37.08 -25.37
N PHE A 183 5.70 37.63 -24.71
CA PHE A 183 5.85 38.67 -23.71
C PHE A 183 5.98 38.03 -22.32
N PRO A 184 7.18 37.99 -21.72
CA PRO A 184 7.36 37.66 -20.31
C PRO A 184 6.75 38.74 -19.40
N CYS A 185 5.77 38.35 -18.59
CA CYS A 185 5.20 39.20 -17.54
C CYS A 185 6.09 39.15 -16.29
N THR A 186 6.55 40.31 -15.81
CA THR A 186 7.30 40.50 -14.56
C THR A 186 6.43 41.22 -13.52
N GLY A 187 6.45 40.73 -12.28
CA GLY A 187 5.74 41.33 -11.14
C GLY A 187 6.30 42.70 -10.71
N PRO A 188 5.79 43.30 -9.63
CA PRO A 188 5.98 44.72 -9.36
C PRO A 188 7.44 45.06 -9.04
N ILE A 189 7.78 46.27 -9.44
CA ILE A 189 9.11 46.86 -9.52
C ILE A 189 9.82 46.77 -8.16
N VAL A 190 10.84 45.92 -8.05
CA VAL A 190 11.92 46.21 -7.11
C VAL A 190 12.75 47.32 -7.75
N ASN A 191 12.92 48.43 -7.04
CA ASN A 191 13.69 49.60 -7.46
C ASN A 191 15.15 49.22 -7.76
N SER A 192 15.45 48.73 -8.97
CA SER A 192 16.78 48.68 -9.58
C SER A 192 16.67 48.09 -10.98
N TRP A 193 16.65 48.96 -11.99
CA TRP A 193 16.78 48.62 -13.41
C TRP A 193 18.16 48.03 -13.80
N ARG A 194 18.98 47.56 -12.84
CA ARG A 194 20.36 47.10 -13.11
C ARG A 194 20.57 45.58 -13.11
N SER A 195 19.69 44.76 -12.54
CA SER A 195 20.04 43.34 -12.33
C SER A 195 19.62 42.35 -13.42
N CYS A 196 18.69 42.68 -14.32
CA CYS A 196 18.24 41.70 -15.33
C CYS A 196 19.11 41.67 -16.61
N ALA A 197 19.90 42.72 -16.87
CA ALA A 197 20.75 42.81 -18.07
C ALA A 197 22.09 42.05 -17.96
N HIS A 198 22.41 41.44 -16.80
CA HIS A 198 23.73 40.84 -16.57
C HIS A 198 23.82 39.32 -16.70
N MET A 199 22.74 38.63 -17.06
CA MET A 199 22.73 37.16 -17.13
C MET A 199 22.47 36.61 -18.54
N ARG A 200 23.01 37.27 -19.58
CA ARG A 200 23.22 36.68 -20.92
C ARG A 200 24.48 37.23 -21.58
N ARG A 201 25.65 37.00 -20.97
CA ARG A 201 26.93 36.95 -21.69
C ARG A 201 27.87 35.97 -20.99
N SER A 202 27.62 34.68 -21.22
CA SER A 202 28.62 33.62 -21.11
C SER A 202 28.06 32.34 -21.73
N GLY A 203 28.60 31.93 -22.87
CA GLY A 203 28.25 30.69 -23.55
C GLY A 203 28.27 30.81 -25.07
N SER A 204 29.50 30.84 -25.59
CA SER A 204 29.97 30.46 -26.94
C SER A 204 29.25 31.02 -28.17
#